data_AF-W6PYZ6-F1
#
_entry.id   AF-W6PYZ6-F1
#
_cell.length_a   1.000
_cell.length_b   1.000
_cell.length_c   1.000
_cell.angle_alpha   90.00
_cell.angle_beta   90.00
_cell.angle_gamma   90.00
#
_symmetry.space_group_name_H-M   'P 1'
#
loop_
_entity.id
_entity.type
_entity.pdbx_description
1 polymer ?
#
loop_
_entity_poly.entity_id
_entity_poly.type
_entity_poly.pdbx_seq_one_letter_code
_entity_poly.pdbx_strand_id
1 'polypeptide(L)' 'MNAIDSERFFWGAPTSNANFCETDYAVSRYIAEFVNSLTNVVYSKILERM' A
#
# COMPACT_ATOMS: atom_id res chain seq x y z
N MET A 1 -11.96 -24.88 3.72
CA MET A 1 -11.87 -23.71 2.83
C MET A 1 -10.79 -22.81 3.42
N ASN A 2 -9.52 -23.08 3.13
CA ASN A 2 -8.42 -22.23 3.60
C ASN A 2 -8.13 -21.27 2.45
N ALA A 3 -8.85 -20.15 2.43
CA ALA A 3 -8.55 -19.05 1.55
C ALA A 3 -7.17 -18.51 1.96
N ILE A 4 -6.12 -19.09 1.39
CA ILE A 4 -4.92 -18.33 1.08
C ILE A 4 -5.39 -17.38 -0.01
N ASP A 5 -6.09 -16.31 0.39
CA ASP A 5 -6.36 -15.23 -0.53
C ASP A 5 -4.98 -14.74 -0.93
N SER A 6 -4.65 -14.94 -2.20
CA SER A 6 -3.42 -14.43 -2.78
C SER A 6 -3.59 -12.91 -2.89
N GLU A 7 -3.63 -12.22 -1.76
CA GLU A 7 -3.20 -10.83 -1.71
C GLU A 7 -1.86 -10.80 -2.45
N ARG A 8 -1.78 -9.99 -3.50
CA ARG A 8 -0.79 -10.18 -4.58
C ARG A 8 0.59 -9.76 -4.09
N PHE A 9 1.24 -10.61 -3.33
CA PHE A 9 2.56 -10.35 -2.76
C PHE A 9 3.61 -10.54 -3.84
N PHE A 10 4.09 -9.43 -4.42
CA PHE A 10 5.16 -9.47 -5.42
C PHE A 10 6.57 -9.51 -4.80
N TRP A 11 6.74 -8.89 -3.63
CA TRP A 11 8.05 -8.71 -2.98
C TRP A 11 8.18 -9.41 -1.62
N GLY A 12 7.22 -10.28 -1.28
CA GLY A 12 7.16 -10.98 0.00
C GLY A 12 5.88 -10.67 0.78
N ALA A 13 5.60 -11.49 1.80
CA ALA A 13 4.42 -11.34 2.63
C ALA A 13 4.53 -10.09 3.54
N PRO A 14 3.42 -9.37 3.78
CA PRO A 14 3.40 -8.23 4.67
C PRO A 14 3.68 -8.67 6.10
N THR A 15 4.64 -8.01 6.74
CA THR A 15 4.97 -8.20 8.16
C THR A 15 4.51 -7.02 9.01
N SER A 16 3.69 -6.12 8.45
CA SER A 16 3.13 -4.97 9.15
C SER A 16 2.04 -5.40 10.13
N ASN A 17 1.95 -4.72 11.27
CA ASN A 17 0.89 -4.98 12.26
C ASN A 17 -0.49 -4.46 11.83
N ALA A 18 -0.54 -3.59 10.83
CA ALA A 18 -1.76 -3.04 10.26
C ALA A 18 -1.60 -2.95 8.72
N ASN A 19 -2.64 -3.39 8.00
CA ASN A 19 -2.82 -3.23 6.57
C ASN A 19 -4.16 -2.51 6.36
N PHE A 20 -4.26 -1.55 5.44
CA PHE A 20 -5.54 -0.90 5.17
C PHE A 20 -6.39 -1.77 4.22
N CYS A 21 -7.62 -1.32 3.97
CA CYS A 21 -8.54 -2.00 3.04
C CYS A 21 -8.16 -1.78 1.55
N GLU A 22 -7.06 -1.07 1.27
CA GLU A 22 -6.59 -0.91 -0.11
C GLU A 22 -5.95 -2.21 -0.59
N THR A 23 -6.32 -2.67 -1.79
CA THR A 23 -5.73 -3.89 -2.34
C THR A 23 -4.25 -3.68 -2.67
N ASP A 24 -3.39 -4.51 -2.08
CA ASP A 24 -1.95 -4.49 -2.32
C ASP A 24 -1.61 -4.66 -3.80
N TYR A 25 -0.75 -3.76 -4.30
CA TYR A 25 -0.24 -3.73 -5.67
C TYR A 25 -1.31 -3.68 -6.77
N ALA A 26 -2.49 -3.11 -6.49
CA ALA A 26 -3.57 -2.99 -7.48
C ALA A 26 -3.21 -2.09 -8.66
N VAL A 27 -2.48 -0.99 -8.41
CA VAL A 27 -2.10 -0.01 -9.45
C VAL A 27 -0.67 -0.20 -9.95
N SER A 28 0.26 -0.59 -9.07
CA SER A 28 1.68 -0.77 -9.41
C SER A 28 2.24 -2.02 -8.76
N ARG A 29 3.20 -2.69 -9.43
CA ARG A 29 3.93 -3.85 -8.86
C ARG A 29 5.08 -3.47 -7.92
N TYR A 30 5.30 -2.17 -7.72
CA TYR A 30 6.41 -1.65 -6.94
C TYR A 30 5.98 -1.04 -5.60
N ILE A 31 4.74 -0.56 -5.52
CA ILE A 31 4.19 0.12 -4.35
C ILE A 31 2.91 -0.60 -3.95
N ALA A 32 2.94 -1.22 -2.76
CA ALA A 32 1.74 -1.67 -2.05
C ALA A 32 0.96 -0.44 -1.55
N GLU A 33 -0.38 -0.52 -1.51
CA GLU A 33 -1.26 0.59 -1.13
C GLU A 33 -0.89 1.93 -1.81
N PHE A 34 -1.14 2.01 -3.12
CA PHE A 34 -0.72 3.12 -3.97
C PHE A 34 -1.34 4.46 -3.56
N VAL A 35 -2.64 4.49 -3.24
CA VAL A 35 -3.35 5.74 -2.90
C VAL A 35 -2.91 6.24 -1.53
N ASN A 36 -2.78 5.35 -0.55
CA ASN A 36 -2.22 5.68 0.77
C ASN A 36 -0.78 6.21 0.68
N SER A 37 0.06 5.60 -0.15
CA SER A 37 1.44 6.07 -0.37
C SER A 37 1.49 7.44 -1.06
N LEU A 38 0.68 7.65 -2.10
CA LEU A 38 0.66 8.89 -2.87
C LEU A 38 0.15 10.08 -2.03
N THR A 39 -0.90 9.86 -1.24
CA THR A 39 -1.48 10.90 -0.39
C THR A 39 -0.50 11.37 0.69
N ASN A 40 0.30 10.46 1.26
CA ASN A 40 1.40 10.84 2.16
C ASN A 40 2.44 11.73 1.48
N VAL A 41 2.83 11.43 0.23
CA VAL A 41 3.77 12.27 -0.54
C VAL A 41 3.19 13.66 -0.80
N VAL A 42 1.91 13.73 -1.19
CA VAL A 42 1.21 15.00 -1.41
C VAL A 42 1.13 15.79 -0.11
N TYR A 43 0.82 15.14 1.01
CA TYR A 43 0.80 15.76 2.33
C TYR A 43 2.16 16.35 2.70
N SER A 44 3.25 15.61 2.54
CA SER A 44 4.60 16.12 2.79
C SER A 44 4.91 17.35 1.93
N LYS A 45 4.50 17.35 0.66
CA LYS A 45 4.72 18.49 -0.25
C LYS A 45 3.84 19.70 0.03
N ILE A 46 2.62 19.49 0.53
CA ILE A 46 1.74 20.57 0.97
C ILE A 46 2.24 21.18 2.27
N LEU A 47 2.75 20.35 3.19
CA LEU A 47 3.29 20.81 4.47
C LEU A 47 4.58 21.63 4.31
N GLU A 48 5.46 21.29 3.36
CA GLU A 48 6.64 22.09 3.01
C GLU A 48 6.29 23.49 2.43
N ARG A 49 5.01 23.74 2.14
CA ARG A 49 4.53 24.93 1.44
C ARG A 49 3.66 25.84 2.32
N MET A 50 3.50 25.50 3.61
CA MET A 50 2.92 26.33 4.67
C MET A 50 4.03 26.83 5.60
#